data_AF-A0AA39DXI8-F1
#
_entry.id   AF-A0AA39DXI8-F1
#
_cell.length_a   1.000
_cell.length_b   1.000
_cell.length_c   1.000
_cell.angle_alpha   90.00
_cell.angle_beta   90.00
_cell.angle_gamma   90.00
#
_symmetry.space_group_name_H-M   'P 1'
#
loop_
_entity.id
_entity.type
_entity.pdbx_description
1 polymer ?
#
loop_
_entity_poly.entity_id
_entity_poly.type
_entity_poly.pdbx_seq_one_letter_code
_entity_poly.pdbx_strand_id
1 'polypeptide(L)'
;MLPNPHGGFSLDSPLGVENKGEGNGEVRFPWERPKVEEGSVRIKSRTSLAELTLPESELRRLRNLTMRTKNKTKIGGGGVTQAVVDMIREKWKTSEIVKLKCEGAAALNMRRIHEILERKTGGLVIWRSGTSVSLYRGVSYEVPVQLNKRMYKKNETSHSSFSSITRDSFAISSNKTSGNAPAVGSNQNVHASQATLKITDGENKDTESEVKYEDEIDKLLGGLGPRYTDWPGCDPLPIDADLLPGKIHGYQPPFRILPYGVRSSLGLKEATALRRLARVLPPHFALGRSRQLEGLAMAMIKLWERSSIAKVALKRGVQLTTSERMAEDIKKLTGGVLLSRNKDFLVFYRGKNFLSSDVTEALLERERLAKALQDEEEQARLRASTLVTPTVGITEQVGGAGTLWETLEADARWGKRLDDHDKQKMLKKAEVARHANLVRKLERRLALAERKLMKAENALSKVEEFLKPANRPADPESITDEERFMFRKLGLRMKAFLLLGKILSTCQICHALSFRV
;
A
#
# COMPACT_ATOMS: atom_id res chain seq x y z
N MET A 1 -25.40 22.00 -32.42
CA MET A 1 -25.30 23.48 -32.41
C MET A 1 -23.86 23.85 -32.67
N LEU A 2 -23.61 24.85 -33.51
CA LEU A 2 -22.30 25.44 -33.75
C LEU A 2 -22.21 26.77 -32.97
N PRO A 3 -21.02 27.20 -32.51
CA PRO A 3 -20.85 28.51 -31.91
C PRO A 3 -20.80 29.61 -32.98
N ASN A 4 -21.35 30.78 -32.67
CA ASN A 4 -21.23 31.98 -33.51
C ASN A 4 -19.79 32.55 -33.46
N PRO A 5 -19.32 33.25 -34.51
CA PRO A 5 -17.90 33.62 -34.68
C PRO A 5 -17.31 34.58 -33.65
N HIS A 6 -18.11 35.12 -32.71
CA HIS A 6 -17.67 36.03 -31.65
C HIS A 6 -17.74 35.44 -30.23
N GLY A 7 -18.00 34.13 -30.08
CA GLY A 7 -17.71 33.40 -28.83
C GLY A 7 -18.56 33.71 -27.60
N GLY A 8 -19.66 34.46 -27.74
CA GLY A 8 -20.64 34.68 -26.67
C GLY A 8 -21.71 33.59 -26.59
N PHE A 9 -22.21 33.29 -25.39
CA PHE A 9 -23.43 32.51 -25.17
C PHE A 9 -24.66 33.44 -25.13
N SER A 10 -25.83 32.92 -25.51
CA SER A 10 -27.09 33.67 -25.39
C SER A 10 -27.51 33.82 -23.93
N LEU A 11 -28.24 34.90 -23.62
CA LEU A 11 -28.75 35.21 -22.29
C LEU A 11 -29.89 34.27 -21.85
N ASP A 12 -30.63 33.70 -22.81
CA ASP A 12 -31.74 32.78 -22.52
C ASP A 12 -31.27 31.32 -22.36
N SER A 13 -31.05 30.90 -21.12
CA SER A 13 -30.93 29.48 -20.74
C SER A 13 -31.33 29.28 -19.27
N PRO A 14 -32.36 28.47 -18.96
CA PRO A 14 -33.12 28.59 -17.71
C PRO A 14 -32.52 27.78 -16.53
N LEU A 15 -31.30 28.12 -16.11
CA LEU A 15 -30.66 27.53 -14.90
C LEU A 15 -29.88 28.58 -14.09
N GLY A 16 -30.60 29.55 -13.52
CA GLY A 16 -30.08 30.51 -12.56
C GLY A 16 -31.19 31.04 -11.66
N VAL A 17 -31.26 30.56 -10.41
CA VAL A 17 -32.14 31.13 -9.39
C VAL A 17 -31.42 32.35 -8.81
N GLU A 18 -31.96 33.55 -9.05
CA GLU A 18 -31.50 34.74 -8.35
C GLU A 18 -31.75 34.61 -6.84
N ASN A 19 -30.76 34.99 -6.05
CA ASN A 19 -30.98 35.37 -4.65
C ASN A 19 -30.16 36.64 -4.39
N LYS A 20 -30.83 37.74 -4.05
CA LYS A 20 -30.19 39.05 -3.92
C LYS A 20 -29.36 39.13 -2.65
N GLY A 21 -28.14 39.65 -2.76
CA GLY A 21 -27.26 39.98 -1.65
C GLY A 21 -26.08 40.82 -2.15
N GLU A 22 -25.79 41.93 -1.49
CA GLU A 22 -24.76 42.88 -1.92
C GLU A 22 -23.35 42.41 -1.54
N GLY A 23 -22.38 42.55 -2.45
CA GLY A 23 -20.98 42.22 -2.19
C GLY A 23 -20.13 42.23 -3.47
N ASN A 24 -18.90 42.75 -3.35
CA ASN A 24 -17.99 42.95 -4.49
C ASN A 24 -17.75 41.66 -5.30
N GLY A 25 -18.18 41.66 -6.57
CA GLY A 25 -18.07 40.52 -7.49
C GLY A 25 -16.67 40.32 -8.07
N GLU A 26 -15.76 39.68 -7.33
CA GLU A 26 -14.50 39.16 -7.89
C GLU A 26 -14.80 37.94 -8.77
N VAL A 27 -14.55 38.05 -10.09
CA VAL A 27 -14.89 37.01 -11.07
C VAL A 27 -13.93 35.81 -10.94
N ARG A 28 -14.46 34.74 -10.36
CA ARG A 28 -13.71 33.59 -9.85
C ARG A 28 -13.66 32.44 -10.85
N PHE A 29 -12.48 31.84 -11.07
CA PHE A 29 -12.30 30.85 -12.13
C PHE A 29 -12.78 29.43 -11.74
N PRO A 30 -13.29 28.60 -12.68
CA PRO A 30 -13.91 27.29 -12.38
C PRO A 30 -13.00 26.24 -11.71
N TRP A 31 -11.69 26.46 -11.67
CA TRP A 31 -10.70 25.58 -11.04
C TRP A 31 -10.18 26.10 -9.68
N GLU A 32 -10.60 27.28 -9.25
CA GLU A 32 -10.27 27.77 -7.90
C GLU A 32 -11.08 27.02 -6.84
N ARG A 33 -10.40 26.60 -5.76
CA ARG A 33 -11.06 26.02 -4.58
C ARG A 33 -11.46 27.13 -3.61
N PRO A 34 -12.63 27.05 -2.97
CA PRO A 34 -13.06 28.08 -2.03
C PRO A 34 -12.08 28.15 -0.85
N LYS A 35 -11.77 29.36 -0.39
CA LYS A 35 -11.21 29.55 0.95
C LYS A 35 -12.30 29.19 1.94
N VAL A 36 -12.24 27.97 2.48
CA VAL A 36 -12.92 27.67 3.74
C VAL A 36 -12.16 28.42 4.83
N GLU A 37 -12.86 29.14 5.69
CA GLU A 37 -12.27 29.67 6.92
C GLU A 37 -12.06 28.50 7.90
N GLU A 38 -10.94 27.80 7.73
CA GLU A 38 -10.57 26.63 8.53
C GLU A 38 -10.26 27.03 9.98
N GLY A 39 -11.28 26.99 10.83
CA GLY A 39 -11.14 27.12 12.28
C GLY A 39 -10.14 26.12 12.85
N SER A 40 -8.95 26.60 13.19
CA SER A 40 -7.88 25.86 13.90
C SER A 40 -7.46 24.52 13.27
N VAL A 41 -7.52 24.37 11.94
CA VAL A 41 -6.82 23.27 11.28
C VAL A 41 -5.32 23.48 11.53
N ARG A 42 -4.73 22.55 12.28
CA ARG A 42 -3.35 22.64 12.78
C ARG A 42 -2.37 22.55 11.60
N ILE A 43 -2.06 23.69 10.98
CA ILE A 43 -1.02 23.84 9.95
C ILE A 43 0.27 23.29 10.57
N LYS A 44 0.69 22.10 10.12
CA LYS A 44 1.94 21.45 10.57
C LYS A 44 3.11 22.21 9.95
N SER A 45 3.45 23.32 10.59
CA SER A 45 4.48 24.27 10.18
C SER A 45 5.83 23.60 10.00
N ARG A 46 6.73 24.28 9.28
CA ARG A 46 8.04 23.75 8.87
C ARG A 46 9.04 23.59 10.03
N THR A 47 8.62 23.94 11.25
CA THR A 47 9.33 23.81 12.52
C THR A 47 9.75 22.36 12.76
N SER A 48 11.02 22.14 13.09
CA SER A 48 11.52 20.82 13.49
C SER A 48 11.11 20.48 14.92
N LEU A 49 11.12 19.19 15.28
CA LEU A 49 10.89 18.75 16.65
C LEU A 49 11.92 19.37 17.63
N ALA A 50 13.16 19.56 17.17
CA ALA A 50 14.21 20.25 17.92
C ALA A 50 13.85 21.72 18.24
N GLU A 51 13.30 22.45 17.27
CA GLU A 51 12.86 23.86 17.42
C GLU A 51 11.59 24.03 18.27
N LEU A 52 10.90 22.93 18.61
CA LEU A 52 9.79 22.92 19.58
C LEU A 52 10.21 22.43 20.98
N THR A 53 11.35 21.75 21.11
CA THR A 53 11.79 21.07 22.34
C THR A 53 12.96 21.76 23.03
N LEU A 54 13.76 22.55 22.30
CA LEU A 54 14.98 23.19 22.82
C LEU A 54 14.93 24.72 22.64
N PRO A 55 15.51 25.49 23.58
CA PRO A 55 15.64 26.94 23.41
C PRO A 55 16.60 27.28 22.27
N GLU A 56 16.34 28.39 21.59
CA GLU A 56 17.08 28.82 20.40
C GLU A 56 18.58 29.14 20.71
N SER A 57 18.94 29.42 21.96
CA SER A 57 20.33 29.50 22.42
C SER A 57 21.08 28.18 22.28
N GLU A 58 20.49 27.08 22.78
CA GLU A 58 21.06 25.73 22.64
C GLU A 58 21.05 25.26 21.20
N LEU A 59 20.01 25.58 20.43
CA LEU A 59 20.00 25.27 18.99
C LEU A 59 21.16 25.98 18.26
N ARG A 60 21.51 27.23 18.60
CA ARG A 60 22.71 27.89 18.08
C ARG A 60 24.02 27.23 18.56
N ARG A 61 24.13 26.86 19.85
CA ARG A 61 25.29 26.12 20.39
C ARG A 61 25.52 24.81 19.62
N LEU A 62 24.45 24.02 19.46
CA LEU A 62 24.45 22.72 18.81
C LEU A 62 24.66 22.81 17.28
N ARG A 63 24.11 23.84 16.61
CA ARG A 63 24.41 24.15 15.20
C ARG A 63 25.89 24.52 15.02
N ASN A 64 26.48 25.31 15.91
CA ASN A 64 27.91 25.66 15.88
C ASN A 64 28.81 24.43 16.14
N LEU A 65 28.47 23.59 17.12
CA LEU A 65 29.18 22.34 17.39
C LEU A 65 29.09 21.38 16.17
N THR A 66 27.91 21.28 15.56
CA THR A 66 27.66 20.52 14.33
C THR A 66 28.59 20.92 13.19
N MET A 67 28.93 22.21 13.04
CA MET A 67 29.86 22.67 12.01
C MET A 67 31.31 22.28 12.31
N ARG A 68 31.72 22.27 13.59
CA ARG A 68 33.03 21.78 14.03
C ARG A 68 33.18 20.25 13.85
N THR A 69 32.10 19.48 13.98
CA THR A 69 32.12 18.02 13.79
C THR A 69 32.41 17.63 12.33
N LYS A 70 33.64 17.15 12.09
CA LYS A 70 34.11 16.65 10.79
C LYS A 70 33.69 15.20 10.51
N ASN A 71 33.66 14.34 11.52
CA ASN A 71 33.39 12.90 11.39
C ASN A 71 31.92 12.65 10.99
N LYS A 72 31.69 11.96 9.87
CA LYS A 72 30.36 11.63 9.34
C LYS A 72 30.12 10.12 9.35
N THR A 73 29.13 9.68 10.12
CA THR A 73 28.63 8.29 10.06
C THR A 73 27.83 8.10 8.77
N LYS A 74 28.17 7.09 7.97
CA LYS A 74 27.42 6.77 6.73
C LYS A 74 26.20 5.90 7.04
N ILE A 75 25.08 6.20 6.39
CA ILE A 75 23.86 5.38 6.36
C ILE A 75 23.69 4.85 4.93
N GLY A 76 23.74 3.53 4.77
CA GLY A 76 23.65 2.88 3.45
C GLY A 76 22.22 2.75 2.91
N GLY A 77 22.09 2.08 1.76
CA GLY A 77 20.81 1.96 1.03
C GLY A 77 19.66 1.25 1.77
N GLY A 78 19.95 0.49 2.84
CA GLY A 78 18.94 -0.09 3.74
C GLY A 78 18.25 0.93 4.66
N GLY A 79 18.84 2.12 4.85
CA GLY A 79 18.32 3.14 5.76
C GLY A 79 18.71 2.92 7.22
N VAL A 80 17.82 3.30 8.15
CA VAL A 80 18.07 3.30 9.60
C VAL A 80 17.77 1.92 10.20
N THR A 81 18.76 1.03 10.08
CA THR A 81 18.76 -0.29 10.74
C THR A 81 19.18 -0.16 12.22
N GLN A 82 18.93 -1.19 13.01
CA GLN A 82 19.26 -1.23 14.43
C GLN A 82 20.77 -1.07 14.66
N ALA A 83 21.62 -1.69 13.84
CA ALA A 83 23.07 -1.48 13.90
C ALA A 83 23.50 -0.01 13.68
N VAL A 84 22.73 0.77 12.89
CA VAL A 84 22.96 2.23 12.76
C VAL A 84 22.50 2.96 14.01
N VAL A 85 21.37 2.55 14.63
CA VAL A 85 20.89 3.09 15.91
C VAL A 85 21.89 2.80 17.03
N ASP A 86 22.44 1.59 17.11
CA ASP A 86 23.40 1.19 18.14
C ASP A 86 24.72 1.94 18.00
N MET A 87 25.23 2.10 16.77
CA MET A 87 26.38 2.96 16.47
C MET A 87 26.14 4.44 16.80
N ILE A 88 24.90 4.95 16.67
CA ILE A 88 24.54 6.29 17.14
C ILE A 88 24.58 6.34 18.68
N ARG A 89 23.95 5.37 19.36
CA ARG A 89 23.92 5.25 20.83
C ARG A 89 25.31 5.07 21.45
N GLU A 90 26.23 4.41 20.74
CA GLU A 90 27.63 4.29 21.13
C GLU A 90 28.38 5.62 21.00
N LYS A 91 28.28 6.30 19.84
CA LYS A 91 28.91 7.62 19.65
C LYS A 91 28.33 8.69 20.59
N TRP A 92 27.08 8.54 20.99
CA TRP A 92 26.45 9.35 22.03
C TRP A 92 27.03 9.17 23.44
N LYS A 93 27.86 8.15 23.69
CA LYS A 93 28.66 8.04 24.93
C LYS A 93 29.85 9.00 24.94
N THR A 94 30.36 9.40 23.78
CA THR A 94 31.57 10.24 23.63
C THR A 94 31.32 11.59 22.94
N SER A 95 30.12 11.85 22.44
CA SER A 95 29.77 13.10 21.74
C SER A 95 28.28 13.42 21.85
N GLU A 96 27.92 14.66 22.22
CA GLU A 96 26.52 15.14 22.29
C GLU A 96 25.77 15.02 20.95
N ILE A 97 26.49 15.12 19.83
CA ILE A 97 25.94 15.21 18.46
C ILE A 97 26.59 14.17 17.56
N VAL A 98 25.78 13.43 16.80
CA VAL A 98 26.25 12.55 15.72
C VAL A 98 25.86 13.15 14.36
N LYS A 99 26.86 13.31 13.48
CA LYS A 99 26.67 13.78 12.10
C LYS A 99 26.54 12.58 11.17
N LEU A 100 25.44 12.50 10.45
CA LEU A 100 25.05 11.37 9.60
C LEU A 100 25.01 11.81 8.13
N LYS A 101 25.42 10.92 7.22
CA LYS A 101 25.31 11.10 5.76
C LYS A 101 24.56 9.90 5.17
N CYS A 102 23.42 10.15 4.55
CA CYS A 102 22.66 9.13 3.84
C CYS A 102 23.20 8.94 2.42
N GLU A 103 23.34 7.69 1.99
CA GLU A 103 23.81 7.31 0.66
C GLU A 103 22.83 6.30 0.03
N GLY A 104 22.68 6.31 -1.30
CA GLY A 104 21.71 5.47 -2.02
C GLY A 104 20.24 5.82 -1.73
N ALA A 105 19.36 4.81 -1.70
CA ALA A 105 17.90 4.99 -1.64
C ALA A 105 17.39 5.74 -0.40
N ALA A 106 18.14 5.75 0.71
CA ALA A 106 17.81 6.52 1.91
C ALA A 106 17.82 8.04 1.65
N ALA A 107 18.75 8.52 0.80
CA ALA A 107 18.90 9.93 0.48
C ALA A 107 17.72 10.54 -0.30
N LEU A 108 16.89 9.70 -0.95
CA LEU A 108 15.76 10.15 -1.77
C LEU A 108 14.58 10.70 -0.95
N ASN A 109 14.49 10.38 0.35
CA ASN A 109 13.43 10.88 1.23
C ASN A 109 13.96 11.19 2.63
N MET A 110 14.78 12.24 2.70
CA MET A 110 15.39 12.71 3.95
C MET A 110 14.35 13.10 5.01
N ARG A 111 13.17 13.61 4.62
CA ARG A 111 12.05 13.87 5.55
C ARG A 111 11.68 12.61 6.33
N ARG A 112 11.42 11.50 5.63
CA ARG A 112 11.09 10.22 6.28
C ARG A 112 12.27 9.69 7.10
N ILE A 113 13.51 9.89 6.67
CA ILE A 113 14.69 9.52 7.45
C ILE A 113 14.76 10.31 8.77
N HIS A 114 14.47 11.61 8.79
CA HIS A 114 14.39 12.39 10.03
C HIS A 114 13.32 11.82 10.97
N GLU A 115 12.10 11.59 10.45
CA GLU A 115 10.97 11.02 11.20
C GLU A 115 11.26 9.60 11.75
N ILE A 116 12.12 8.80 11.10
CA ILE A 116 12.58 7.49 11.58
C ILE A 116 13.70 7.62 12.62
N LEU A 117 14.67 8.52 12.41
CA LEU A 117 15.77 8.77 13.35
C LEU A 117 15.22 9.28 14.68
N GLU A 118 14.35 10.29 14.65
CA GLU A 118 13.69 10.84 15.84
C GLU A 118 12.95 9.73 16.61
N ARG A 119 12.17 8.88 15.92
CA ARG A 119 11.43 7.76 16.55
C ARG A 119 12.32 6.65 17.12
N LYS A 120 13.31 6.15 16.37
CA LYS A 120 14.11 4.97 16.80
C LYS A 120 15.21 5.31 17.81
N THR A 121 15.71 6.55 17.79
CA THR A 121 16.82 6.97 18.65
C THR A 121 16.37 7.78 19.86
N GLY A 122 15.20 8.43 19.81
CA GLY A 122 14.77 9.45 20.78
C GLY A 122 15.48 10.80 20.62
N GLY A 123 16.46 10.90 19.72
CA GLY A 123 17.27 12.11 19.52
C GLY A 123 16.61 13.13 18.60
N LEU A 124 17.01 14.39 18.77
CA LEU A 124 16.43 15.54 18.06
C LEU A 124 17.26 15.90 16.81
N VAL A 125 16.60 16.08 15.65
CA VAL A 125 17.28 16.53 14.42
C VAL A 125 17.45 18.05 14.43
N ILE A 126 18.66 18.48 14.81
CA ILE A 126 19.06 19.88 14.98
C ILE A 126 19.55 20.58 13.70
N TRP A 127 19.95 19.81 12.68
CA TRP A 127 20.50 20.35 11.43
C TRP A 127 20.25 19.41 10.26
N ARG A 128 19.87 19.98 9.11
CA ARG A 128 19.39 19.28 7.90
C ARG A 128 20.03 19.94 6.68
N SER A 129 20.74 19.20 5.83
CA SER A 129 21.41 19.75 4.65
C SER A 129 21.60 18.69 3.56
N GLY A 130 20.73 18.71 2.55
CA GLY A 130 20.75 17.73 1.46
C GLY A 130 20.68 16.31 2.03
N THR A 131 21.66 15.48 1.71
CA THR A 131 21.76 14.08 2.19
C THR A 131 22.37 13.93 3.59
N SER A 132 22.77 15.03 4.24
CA SER A 132 23.38 15.03 5.57
C SER A 132 22.42 15.56 6.63
N VAL A 133 22.45 14.93 7.81
CA VAL A 133 21.63 15.28 8.97
C VAL A 133 22.48 15.21 10.24
N SER A 134 22.22 16.06 11.23
CA SER A 134 22.88 15.99 12.53
C SER A 134 21.85 15.79 13.64
N LEU A 135 22.16 14.86 14.54
CA LEU A 135 21.24 14.31 15.52
C LEU A 135 21.83 14.50 16.92
N TYR A 136 21.08 15.20 17.78
CA TYR A 136 21.44 15.48 19.17
C TYR A 136 20.83 14.43 20.10
N ARG A 137 21.60 14.03 21.12
CA ARG A 137 21.24 13.01 22.13
C ARG A 137 20.01 13.37 22.98
N GLY A 138 19.77 14.66 23.24
CA GLY A 138 18.82 15.12 24.25
C GLY A 138 19.46 15.25 25.63
N VAL A 139 19.03 16.25 26.42
CA VAL A 139 19.57 16.53 27.77
C VAL A 139 19.28 15.43 28.78
N SER A 140 18.20 14.67 28.61
CA SER A 140 17.72 13.64 29.55
C SER A 140 18.02 12.19 29.14
N TYR A 141 18.88 11.96 28.15
CA TYR A 141 19.30 10.61 27.79
C TYR A 141 20.28 10.08 28.84
N GLU A 142 19.84 9.09 29.61
CA GLU A 142 20.71 8.23 30.41
C GLU A 142 21.36 7.17 29.52
N VAL A 143 22.60 6.78 29.81
CA VAL A 143 23.25 5.69 29.06
C VAL A 143 22.68 4.36 29.55
N PRO A 144 22.08 3.52 28.68
CA PRO A 144 21.65 2.18 29.09
C PRO A 144 22.88 1.32 29.40
N VAL A 145 23.25 1.23 30.67
CA VAL A 145 24.26 0.29 31.18
C VAL A 145 23.72 -1.12 30.98
N GLN A 146 24.56 -2.05 30.53
CA GLN A 146 24.10 -3.35 30.01
C GLN A 146 23.37 -4.18 31.08
N LEU A 147 22.05 -4.29 30.98
CA LEU A 147 21.21 -5.17 31.80
C LEU A 147 21.33 -6.67 31.40
N ASN A 148 22.44 -7.06 30.77
CA ASN A 148 22.74 -8.42 30.32
C ASN A 148 23.45 -9.23 31.42
N LYS A 149 22.79 -9.43 32.58
CA LYS A 149 23.24 -10.40 33.59
C LYS A 149 22.17 -10.86 34.61
N ARG A 150 20.92 -11.09 34.17
CA ARG A 150 19.87 -11.70 35.04
C ARG A 150 18.81 -12.56 34.32
N MET A 151 19.21 -13.37 33.34
CA MET A 151 18.35 -14.38 32.69
C MET A 151 18.97 -15.80 32.64
N TYR A 152 19.62 -16.21 33.73
CA TYR A 152 19.87 -17.63 34.03
C TYR A 152 19.53 -17.89 35.51
N LYS A 153 18.98 -19.08 35.79
CA LYS A 153 18.35 -19.50 37.06
C LYS A 153 17.21 -18.61 37.58
N LYS A 154 15.97 -18.90 37.14
CA LYS A 154 14.82 -19.06 38.05
C LYS A 154 13.72 -19.97 37.48
N ASN A 155 14.06 -21.25 37.29
CA ASN A 155 13.11 -22.35 37.45
C ASN A 155 13.61 -23.21 38.62
N GLU A 156 12.66 -23.80 39.34
CA GLU A 156 12.77 -24.74 40.48
C GLU A 156 12.47 -24.18 41.91
N THR A 157 11.23 -24.49 42.35
CA THR A 157 10.94 -25.33 43.53
C THR A 157 11.27 -24.81 44.95
N SER A 158 10.42 -23.87 45.40
CA SER A 158 9.61 -23.92 46.65
C SER A 158 10.20 -24.02 48.09
N HIS A 159 9.33 -23.66 49.05
CA HIS A 159 9.33 -23.88 50.51
C HIS A 159 10.03 -22.89 51.47
N SER A 160 9.31 -22.65 52.59
CA SER A 160 9.71 -22.13 53.92
C SER A 160 10.66 -20.92 54.01
N SER A 161 10.21 -19.73 54.41
CA SER A 161 9.74 -19.29 55.75
C SER A 161 10.86 -18.73 56.63
N PHE A 162 10.74 -17.47 57.06
CA PHE A 162 11.03 -16.99 58.42
C PHE A 162 10.41 -15.59 58.63
N SER A 163 10.24 -15.16 59.89
CA SER A 163 9.32 -14.09 60.34
C SER A 163 10.00 -12.83 60.88
N SER A 164 9.19 -11.77 61.10
CA SER A 164 9.24 -10.72 62.16
C SER A 164 9.13 -9.26 61.65
N ILE A 165 8.55 -8.27 62.37
CA ILE A 165 7.42 -8.24 63.34
C ILE A 165 6.85 -6.80 63.37
N THR A 166 5.52 -6.62 63.23
CA THR A 166 4.58 -5.62 63.85
C THR A 166 3.23 -5.71 63.13
N ARG A 167 2.11 -5.96 63.81
CA ARG A 167 1.24 -5.01 64.57
C ARG A 167 0.62 -3.90 63.71
N ASP A 168 -0.69 -3.65 63.72
CA ASP A 168 -1.88 -4.35 64.28
C ASP A 168 -3.08 -3.99 63.34
N SER A 169 -4.33 -4.47 63.39
CA SER A 169 -5.17 -4.93 64.53
C SER A 169 -6.37 -5.83 64.07
N PHE A 170 -7.52 -5.72 64.76
CA PHE A 170 -8.87 -6.35 64.64
C PHE A 170 -9.28 -7.00 63.28
N ALA A 171 -9.74 -8.26 63.18
CA ALA A 171 -10.83 -8.99 63.88
C ALA A 171 -12.23 -8.47 63.46
N ILE A 172 -13.24 -9.23 63.00
CA ILE A 172 -13.84 -10.56 63.35
C ILE A 172 -14.87 -10.91 62.22
N SER A 173 -15.41 -12.12 61.95
CA SER A 173 -15.11 -13.55 62.20
C SER A 173 -16.08 -14.44 61.37
N SER A 174 -15.71 -15.70 61.12
CA SER A 174 -16.55 -16.92 60.86
C SER A 174 -17.81 -16.84 59.96
N ASN A 175 -17.88 -17.52 58.81
CA ASN A 175 -17.96 -18.99 58.57
C ASN A 175 -19.30 -19.68 58.94
N LYS A 176 -19.92 -20.33 57.95
CA LYS A 176 -20.46 -21.73 57.88
C LYS A 176 -21.38 -21.84 56.63
N THR A 177 -21.21 -22.77 55.67
CA THR A 177 -21.51 -24.24 55.67
C THR A 177 -22.93 -24.57 56.15
N SER A 178 -23.76 -25.42 55.52
CA SER A 178 -23.59 -26.33 54.36
C SER A 178 -24.96 -26.96 54.01
N GLY A 179 -25.18 -27.50 52.81
CA GLY A 179 -26.41 -28.25 52.49
C GLY A 179 -26.40 -28.94 51.12
N ASN A 180 -26.71 -30.23 51.08
CA ASN A 180 -26.60 -31.08 49.88
C ASN A 180 -27.94 -31.29 49.14
N ALA A 181 -27.91 -31.11 47.82
CA ALA A 181 -28.37 -32.09 46.80
C ALA A 181 -29.91 -32.35 46.63
N PRO A 182 -30.37 -33.34 45.81
CA PRO A 182 -30.49 -33.13 44.35
C PRO A 182 -31.81 -33.64 43.67
N ALA A 183 -32.13 -33.09 42.49
CA ALA A 183 -33.04 -33.65 41.46
C ALA A 183 -32.64 -33.04 40.09
N VAL A 184 -32.50 -33.71 38.93
CA VAL A 184 -33.19 -34.81 38.21
C VAL A 184 -34.22 -34.33 37.18
N GLY A 185 -33.84 -34.41 35.89
CA GLY A 185 -34.72 -34.34 34.71
C GLY A 185 -35.21 -32.95 34.26
N SER A 186 -35.63 -32.74 33.00
CA SER A 186 -35.31 -33.48 31.75
C SER A 186 -35.69 -32.65 30.50
N ASN A 187 -35.23 -33.09 29.33
CA ASN A 187 -35.78 -32.82 27.98
C ASN A 187 -35.62 -31.41 27.37
N GLN A 188 -34.70 -31.34 26.41
CA GLN A 188 -34.92 -30.93 25.01
C GLN A 188 -36.16 -30.06 24.68
N ASN A 189 -35.94 -28.95 23.96
CA ASN A 189 -36.52 -28.85 22.62
C ASN A 189 -35.68 -27.96 21.67
N VAL A 190 -35.84 -28.16 20.37
CA VAL A 190 -35.18 -27.38 19.31
C VAL A 190 -36.24 -26.57 18.57
N HIS A 191 -36.01 -25.28 18.35
CA HIS A 191 -36.60 -24.60 17.18
C HIS A 191 -35.78 -23.37 16.76
N ALA A 192 -35.48 -23.30 15.47
CA ALA A 192 -35.05 -22.06 14.83
C ALA A 192 -36.28 -21.30 14.32
N SER A 193 -36.22 -19.96 14.32
CA SER A 193 -37.13 -19.08 13.58
C SER A 193 -36.41 -17.76 13.29
N GLN A 194 -36.77 -17.13 12.17
CA GLN A 194 -35.98 -16.04 11.58
C GLN A 194 -36.46 -14.65 11.99
N ALA A 195 -35.49 -13.73 12.04
CA ALA A 195 -35.58 -12.31 11.68
C ALA A 195 -36.86 -11.49 12.01
N THR A 196 -36.66 -10.39 12.72
CA THR A 196 -37.30 -9.12 12.35
C THR A 196 -36.30 -7.99 12.56
N LEU A 197 -35.98 -7.27 11.48
CA LEU A 197 -35.25 -6.01 11.55
C LEU A 197 -36.23 -4.92 12.00
N LYS A 198 -35.85 -4.13 13.00
CA LYS A 198 -36.41 -2.79 13.20
C LYS A 198 -35.28 -1.78 13.08
N ILE A 199 -35.38 -0.93 12.07
CA ILE A 199 -34.55 0.26 11.91
C ILE A 199 -35.20 1.36 12.74
N THR A 200 -34.41 2.00 13.58
CA THR A 200 -34.75 3.28 14.24
C THR A 200 -33.49 4.12 14.22
N ASP A 201 -33.54 5.26 13.53
CA ASP A 201 -32.39 6.13 13.36
C ASP A 201 -31.94 6.75 14.70
N GLY A 202 -30.63 6.85 14.87
CA GLY A 202 -30.00 7.41 16.08
C GLY A 202 -28.50 7.55 15.86
N GLU A 203 -28.00 8.78 15.96
CA GLU A 203 -26.60 9.10 15.69
C GLU A 203 -25.66 8.67 16.83
N ASN A 204 -24.36 8.58 16.52
CA ASN A 204 -23.24 8.53 17.46
C ASN A 204 -23.07 7.25 18.31
N LYS A 205 -22.44 6.20 17.75
CA LYS A 205 -21.38 5.43 18.43
C LYS A 205 -20.62 4.49 17.47
N ASP A 206 -19.42 4.89 17.05
CA ASP A 206 -18.45 4.00 16.39
C ASP A 206 -17.02 4.39 16.82
N THR A 207 -16.49 3.69 17.82
CA THR A 207 -15.08 3.82 18.29
C THR A 207 -14.66 2.67 19.23
N GLU A 208 -15.61 1.90 19.78
CA GLU A 208 -15.36 0.80 20.74
C GLU A 208 -15.03 -0.56 20.07
N SER A 209 -15.02 -0.60 18.73
CA SER A 209 -14.86 -1.80 17.90
C SER A 209 -13.51 -1.88 17.17
N GLU A 210 -12.94 -0.75 16.74
CA GLU A 210 -11.80 -0.71 15.80
C GLU A 210 -10.48 -1.25 16.40
N VAL A 211 -10.26 -1.05 17.71
CA VAL A 211 -9.02 -1.45 18.43
C VAL A 211 -8.78 -2.96 18.42
N LYS A 212 -9.83 -3.78 18.38
CA LYS A 212 -9.73 -5.23 18.65
C LYS A 212 -9.00 -6.03 17.57
N TYR A 213 -9.12 -5.63 16.30
CA TYR A 213 -8.54 -6.38 15.19
C TYR A 213 -7.00 -6.32 15.17
N GLU A 214 -6.40 -5.15 15.44
CA GLU A 214 -4.94 -5.01 15.38
C GLU A 214 -4.25 -5.77 16.53
N ASP A 215 -4.83 -5.74 17.74
CA ASP A 215 -4.35 -6.50 18.90
C ASP A 215 -4.48 -8.03 18.70
N GLU A 216 -5.61 -8.51 18.17
CA GLU A 216 -5.81 -9.94 17.87
C GLU A 216 -4.79 -10.44 16.82
N ILE A 217 -4.54 -9.64 15.79
CA ILE A 217 -3.55 -9.97 14.75
C ILE A 217 -2.13 -9.85 15.28
N ASP A 218 -1.77 -8.86 16.11
CA ASP A 218 -0.43 -8.78 16.67
C ASP A 218 -0.13 -9.96 17.61
N LYS A 219 -1.10 -10.34 18.46
CA LYS A 219 -1.02 -11.54 19.30
C LYS A 219 -0.79 -12.80 18.47
N LEU A 220 -1.47 -12.95 17.33
CA LEU A 220 -1.25 -14.04 16.39
C LEU A 220 0.15 -13.98 15.75
N LEU A 221 0.59 -12.80 15.29
CA LEU A 221 1.90 -12.60 14.67
C LEU A 221 3.05 -12.90 15.65
N GLY A 222 2.84 -12.67 16.96
CA GLY A 222 3.79 -13.05 18.01
C GLY A 222 4.09 -14.56 18.07
N GLY A 223 3.13 -15.41 17.70
CA GLY A 223 3.30 -16.87 17.65
C GLY A 223 3.82 -17.43 16.32
N LEU A 224 3.96 -16.59 15.28
CA LEU A 224 4.31 -17.03 13.92
C LEU A 224 5.78 -16.79 13.53
N GLY A 225 6.52 -15.93 14.24
CA GLY A 225 7.95 -15.73 13.99
C GLY A 225 8.56 -14.47 14.63
N PRO A 226 9.89 -14.31 14.52
CA PRO A 226 10.60 -13.13 15.04
C PRO A 226 10.16 -11.85 14.31
N ARG A 227 10.05 -10.74 15.03
CA ARG A 227 9.64 -9.44 14.47
C ARG A 227 10.82 -8.69 13.85
N TYR A 228 10.55 -7.96 12.77
CA TYR A 228 11.53 -7.17 12.01
C TYR A 228 11.75 -5.79 12.66
N THR A 229 12.67 -5.73 13.62
CA THR A 229 13.07 -4.50 14.36
C THR A 229 13.53 -3.35 13.46
N ASP A 230 14.06 -3.67 12.27
CA ASP A 230 14.51 -2.70 11.27
C ASP A 230 13.37 -1.98 10.55
N TRP A 231 12.11 -2.37 10.78
CA TRP A 231 10.93 -1.73 10.18
C TRP A 231 10.92 -0.19 10.35
N PRO A 232 10.73 0.59 9.26
CA PRO A 232 10.67 2.06 9.29
C PRO A 232 9.24 2.63 9.29
N GLY A 233 8.23 1.82 9.63
CA GLY A 233 6.84 2.27 9.80
C GLY A 233 6.52 2.60 11.26
N CYS A 234 5.23 2.59 11.58
CA CYS A 234 4.73 2.42 12.93
C CYS A 234 4.54 0.93 13.22
N ASP A 235 4.27 0.63 14.49
CA ASP A 235 3.79 -0.67 14.97
C ASP A 235 2.37 -1.00 14.43
N PRO A 236 1.92 -2.27 14.46
CA PRO A 236 2.66 -3.46 14.87
C PRO A 236 3.85 -3.79 13.95
N LEU A 237 4.92 -4.33 14.53
CA LEU A 237 6.12 -4.71 13.77
C LEU A 237 5.85 -5.95 12.90
N PRO A 238 6.10 -5.93 11.58
CA PRO A 238 5.93 -7.12 10.75
C PRO A 238 6.89 -8.25 11.17
N ILE A 239 6.50 -9.51 10.95
CA ILE A 239 7.38 -10.67 11.09
C ILE A 239 8.50 -10.60 10.04
N ASP A 240 9.73 -10.94 10.42
CA ASP A 240 10.83 -11.10 9.48
C ASP A 240 10.68 -12.41 8.69
N ALA A 241 10.26 -12.30 7.43
CA ALA A 241 10.02 -13.44 6.56
C ALA A 241 11.30 -14.07 5.98
N ASP A 242 12.47 -13.45 6.19
CA ASP A 242 13.77 -14.04 5.83
C ASP A 242 14.28 -14.98 6.93
N LEU A 243 13.91 -14.73 8.19
CA LEU A 243 14.25 -15.58 9.34
C LEU A 243 13.35 -16.82 9.49
N LEU A 244 12.23 -16.89 8.78
CA LEU A 244 11.38 -18.09 8.72
C LEU A 244 12.09 -19.25 7.99
N PRO A 245 11.72 -20.53 8.23
CA PRO A 245 12.24 -21.66 7.48
C PRO A 245 12.09 -21.47 5.96
N GLY A 246 13.18 -21.56 5.22
CA GLY A 246 13.16 -21.32 3.77
C GLY A 246 12.47 -22.44 2.99
N LYS A 247 12.78 -23.69 3.36
CA LYS A 247 12.20 -24.93 2.84
C LYS A 247 11.64 -25.75 3.99
N ILE A 248 10.48 -26.36 3.82
CA ILE A 248 9.84 -27.27 4.78
C ILE A 248 9.69 -28.63 4.11
N HIS A 249 10.27 -29.66 4.74
CA HIS A 249 10.19 -31.02 4.22
C HIS A 249 8.72 -31.48 4.25
N GLY A 250 8.20 -31.89 3.09
CA GLY A 250 6.80 -32.28 2.93
C GLY A 250 5.80 -31.12 2.84
N TYR A 251 6.23 -29.86 2.57
CA TYR A 251 5.30 -28.75 2.34
C TYR A 251 4.25 -29.10 1.27
N GLN A 252 2.97 -29.04 1.64
CA GLN A 252 1.84 -29.15 0.72
C GLN A 252 1.09 -27.80 0.69
N PRO A 253 0.67 -27.32 -0.50
CA PRO A 253 -0.26 -26.19 -0.59
C PRO A 253 -1.57 -26.48 0.19
N PRO A 254 -2.22 -25.46 0.77
CA PRO A 254 -3.41 -25.66 1.57
C PRO A 254 -4.56 -26.19 0.70
N PHE A 255 -5.34 -27.13 1.25
CA PHE A 255 -6.52 -27.68 0.61
C PHE A 255 -7.56 -26.58 0.35
N ARG A 256 -8.19 -26.60 -0.83
CA ARG A 256 -8.97 -25.48 -1.34
C ARG A 256 -10.13 -25.93 -2.23
N ILE A 257 -11.34 -25.91 -1.69
CA ILE A 257 -12.59 -26.17 -2.42
C ILE A 257 -13.42 -24.89 -2.51
N LEU A 258 -14.07 -24.67 -3.66
CA LEU A 258 -15.09 -23.63 -3.83
C LEU A 258 -16.46 -24.22 -3.45
N PRO A 259 -17.25 -23.55 -2.59
CA PRO A 259 -18.64 -23.94 -2.38
C PRO A 259 -19.44 -23.88 -3.68
N TYR A 260 -20.43 -24.77 -3.83
CA TYR A 260 -21.26 -24.85 -5.02
C TYR A 260 -21.92 -23.49 -5.36
N GLY A 261 -21.99 -23.15 -6.65
CA GLY A 261 -22.48 -21.86 -7.15
C GLY A 261 -21.54 -20.66 -6.95
N VAL A 262 -20.48 -20.76 -6.14
CA VAL A 262 -19.57 -19.63 -5.87
C VAL A 262 -18.53 -19.47 -6.98
N ARG A 263 -18.51 -18.30 -7.63
CA ARG A 263 -17.51 -17.97 -8.65
C ARG A 263 -16.10 -17.85 -8.05
N SER A 264 -15.14 -18.52 -8.67
CA SER A 264 -13.71 -18.46 -8.35
C SER A 264 -13.08 -17.08 -8.55
N SER A 265 -13.62 -16.28 -9.46
CA SER A 265 -13.11 -14.97 -9.83
C SER A 265 -13.60 -13.89 -8.86
N LEU A 266 -12.66 -13.04 -8.42
CA LEU A 266 -12.94 -11.89 -7.57
C LEU A 266 -13.60 -10.78 -8.40
N GLY A 267 -14.79 -10.34 -8.01
CA GLY A 267 -15.53 -9.30 -8.72
C GLY A 267 -14.86 -7.93 -8.63
N LEU A 268 -15.10 -7.04 -9.60
CA LEU A 268 -14.43 -5.73 -9.63
C LEU A 268 -14.71 -4.89 -8.37
N LYS A 269 -15.95 -4.90 -7.88
CA LYS A 269 -16.35 -4.22 -6.62
C LYS A 269 -15.64 -4.81 -5.39
N GLU A 270 -15.57 -6.14 -5.29
CA GLU A 270 -14.87 -6.86 -4.21
C GLU A 270 -13.37 -6.54 -4.23
N ALA A 271 -12.77 -6.58 -5.42
CA ALA A 271 -11.36 -6.29 -5.64
C ALA A 271 -11.00 -4.82 -5.39
N THR A 272 -11.90 -3.85 -5.55
CA THR A 272 -11.65 -2.46 -5.16
C THR A 272 -11.86 -2.25 -3.66
N ALA A 273 -12.84 -2.92 -3.03
CA ALA A 273 -13.04 -2.89 -1.57
C ALA A 273 -11.82 -3.46 -0.82
N LEU A 274 -11.37 -4.69 -1.16
CA LEU A 274 -10.20 -5.31 -0.51
C LEU A 274 -8.91 -4.49 -0.74
N ARG A 275 -8.75 -3.84 -1.91
CA ARG A 275 -7.65 -2.90 -2.18
C ARG A 275 -7.77 -1.55 -1.46
N ARG A 276 -8.93 -1.19 -0.93
CA ARG A 276 -9.09 -0.03 -0.03
C ARG A 276 -8.66 -0.41 1.38
N LEU A 277 -9.21 -1.50 1.93
CA LEU A 277 -8.83 -2.05 3.25
C LEU A 277 -7.32 -2.27 3.37
N ALA A 278 -6.70 -2.94 2.38
CA ALA A 278 -5.27 -3.21 2.38
C ALA A 278 -4.34 -1.98 2.30
N ARG A 279 -4.87 -0.77 2.06
CA ARG A 279 -4.06 0.46 2.17
C ARG A 279 -3.83 0.83 3.62
N VAL A 280 -4.91 0.80 4.42
CA VAL A 280 -4.92 1.19 5.84
C VAL A 280 -4.11 0.19 6.67
N LEU A 281 -4.42 -1.11 6.55
CA LEU A 281 -3.84 -2.19 7.35
C LEU A 281 -2.29 -2.15 7.41
N PRO A 282 -1.66 -2.44 8.56
CA PRO A 282 -0.21 -2.60 8.67
C PRO A 282 0.31 -3.80 7.85
N PRO A 283 1.61 -3.82 7.48
CA PRO A 283 2.22 -5.03 6.93
C PRO A 283 2.40 -6.08 8.03
N HIS A 284 2.07 -7.32 7.69
CA HIS A 284 2.11 -8.46 8.59
C HIS A 284 3.48 -9.17 8.53
N PHE A 285 4.12 -9.13 7.36
CA PHE A 285 5.42 -9.74 7.07
C PHE A 285 6.35 -8.74 6.38
N ALA A 286 7.66 -8.89 6.56
CA ALA A 286 8.71 -8.15 5.87
C ALA A 286 9.68 -9.12 5.19
N LEU A 287 9.69 -9.14 3.85
CA LEU A 287 10.44 -10.08 3.03
C LEU A 287 11.57 -9.39 2.27
N GLY A 288 12.78 -9.94 2.35
CA GLY A 288 13.95 -9.54 1.55
C GLY A 288 14.34 -10.57 0.51
N ARG A 289 14.30 -11.87 0.82
CA ARG A 289 14.70 -12.95 -0.09
C ARG A 289 13.64 -13.23 -1.17
N SER A 290 14.10 -13.65 -2.35
CA SER A 290 13.24 -13.93 -3.51
C SER A 290 13.02 -15.41 -3.85
N ARG A 291 13.55 -16.32 -3.03
CA ARG A 291 13.44 -17.79 -3.15
C ARG A 291 13.16 -18.38 -1.77
N GLN A 292 12.77 -19.66 -1.73
CA GLN A 292 12.58 -20.41 -0.48
C GLN A 292 11.58 -19.70 0.46
N LEU A 293 10.33 -19.67 0.03
CA LEU A 293 9.23 -18.92 0.66
C LEU A 293 8.21 -19.83 1.37
N GLU A 294 8.58 -21.09 1.64
CA GLU A 294 7.66 -22.11 2.18
C GLU A 294 7.26 -21.81 3.63
N GLY A 295 8.19 -21.37 4.49
CA GLY A 295 7.86 -20.91 5.85
C GLY A 295 7.02 -19.62 5.87
N LEU A 296 7.22 -18.71 4.91
CA LEU A 296 6.34 -17.56 4.73
C LEU A 296 4.95 -18.01 4.28
N ALA A 297 4.86 -19.00 3.39
CA ALA A 297 3.58 -19.55 2.95
C ALA A 297 2.80 -20.19 4.10
N MET A 298 3.46 -21.00 4.95
CA MET A 298 2.85 -21.53 6.18
C MET A 298 2.37 -20.43 7.14
N ALA A 299 3.18 -19.39 7.36
CA ALA A 299 2.79 -18.28 8.23
C ALA A 299 1.62 -17.46 7.64
N MET A 300 1.56 -17.30 6.31
CA MET A 300 0.43 -16.68 5.61
C MET A 300 -0.85 -17.52 5.69
N ILE A 301 -0.74 -18.85 5.66
CA ILE A 301 -1.89 -19.76 5.82
C ILE A 301 -2.49 -19.63 7.22
N LYS A 302 -1.65 -19.69 8.27
CA LYS A 302 -2.11 -19.48 9.65
C LYS A 302 -2.69 -18.08 9.89
N LEU A 303 -2.12 -17.06 9.25
CA LEU A 303 -2.71 -15.72 9.27
C LEU A 303 -4.12 -15.70 8.65
N TRP A 304 -4.37 -16.47 7.60
CA TRP A 304 -5.66 -16.48 6.88
C TRP A 304 -6.80 -17.23 7.57
N GLU A 305 -6.52 -17.98 8.63
CA GLU A 305 -7.54 -18.49 9.55
C GLU A 305 -8.29 -17.31 10.22
N ARG A 306 -7.56 -16.24 10.57
CA ARG A 306 -8.11 -15.04 11.24
C ARG A 306 -8.35 -13.87 10.30
N SER A 307 -7.44 -13.60 9.35
CA SER A 307 -7.56 -12.49 8.40
C SER A 307 -8.03 -12.91 7.01
N SER A 308 -8.59 -11.97 6.24
CA SER A 308 -8.87 -12.19 4.81
C SER A 308 -7.73 -11.71 3.89
N ILE A 309 -6.83 -10.87 4.40
CA ILE A 309 -5.79 -10.15 3.65
C ILE A 309 -4.43 -10.37 4.34
N ALA A 310 -3.43 -10.81 3.56
CA ALA A 310 -2.02 -10.78 3.98
C ALA A 310 -1.28 -9.67 3.23
N LYS A 311 -0.66 -8.75 3.98
CA LYS A 311 0.15 -7.65 3.44
C LYS A 311 1.62 -7.89 3.77
N VAL A 312 2.43 -8.13 2.72
CA VAL A 312 3.87 -8.39 2.82
C VAL A 312 4.63 -7.13 2.39
N ALA A 313 5.37 -6.51 3.28
CA ALA A 313 6.33 -5.46 2.93
C ALA A 313 7.58 -6.06 2.27
N LEU A 314 8.19 -5.33 1.35
CA LEU A 314 9.46 -5.70 0.72
C LEU A 314 10.59 -4.88 1.37
N LYS A 315 11.63 -5.57 1.85
CA LYS A 315 12.81 -4.92 2.47
C LYS A 315 13.58 -4.11 1.42
N ARG A 316 14.07 -2.95 1.83
CA ARG A 316 14.72 -1.97 0.95
C ARG A 316 16.22 -2.25 0.82
N GLY A 317 16.76 -2.07 -0.38
CA GLY A 317 18.19 -2.24 -0.67
C GLY A 317 18.65 -3.68 -0.95
N VAL A 318 17.75 -4.67 -0.87
CA VAL A 318 18.09 -6.06 -1.23
C VAL A 318 18.23 -6.19 -2.75
N GLN A 319 19.30 -6.82 -3.20
CA GLN A 319 19.61 -7.00 -4.62
C GLN A 319 18.88 -8.23 -5.19
N LEU A 320 18.71 -8.28 -6.53
CA LEU A 320 18.12 -9.42 -7.26
C LEU A 320 16.64 -9.78 -6.92
N THR A 321 15.91 -8.90 -6.23
CA THR A 321 14.50 -9.10 -5.88
C THR A 321 13.54 -8.66 -7.00
N THR A 322 13.07 -9.60 -7.82
CA THR A 322 11.96 -9.34 -8.75
C THR A 322 10.61 -9.57 -8.05
N SER A 323 9.87 -8.48 -7.78
CA SER A 323 8.56 -8.54 -7.11
C SER A 323 7.48 -9.29 -7.89
N GLU A 324 7.73 -9.59 -9.16
CA GLU A 324 6.93 -10.47 -10.00
C GLU A 324 7.11 -11.94 -9.62
N ARG A 325 8.34 -12.46 -9.64
CA ARG A 325 8.64 -13.86 -9.27
C ARG A 325 8.24 -14.16 -7.82
N MET A 326 8.56 -13.27 -6.89
CA MET A 326 8.13 -13.40 -5.49
C MET A 326 6.61 -13.49 -5.35
N ALA A 327 5.86 -12.70 -6.14
CA ALA A 327 4.41 -12.73 -6.09
C ALA A 327 3.82 -14.00 -6.73
N GLU A 328 4.45 -14.53 -7.78
CA GLU A 328 4.09 -15.80 -8.39
C GLU A 328 4.40 -17.01 -7.51
N ASP A 329 5.55 -17.04 -6.86
CA ASP A 329 5.97 -18.17 -6.03
C ASP A 329 5.16 -18.24 -4.73
N ILE A 330 4.88 -17.09 -4.09
CA ILE A 330 3.90 -17.03 -2.99
C ILE A 330 2.52 -17.50 -3.47
N LYS A 331 2.07 -17.08 -4.66
CA LYS A 331 0.80 -17.53 -5.24
C LYS A 331 0.75 -19.05 -5.49
N LYS A 332 1.85 -19.66 -5.99
CA LYS A 332 1.96 -21.11 -6.21
C LYS A 332 1.89 -21.88 -4.90
N LEU A 333 2.68 -21.46 -3.90
CA LEU A 333 2.76 -22.13 -2.60
C LEU A 333 1.46 -22.02 -1.80
N THR A 334 0.83 -20.84 -1.79
CA THR A 334 -0.32 -20.55 -0.92
C THR A 334 -1.69 -20.72 -1.59
N GLY A 335 -1.76 -20.69 -2.92
CA GLY A 335 -3.01 -20.59 -3.68
C GLY A 335 -3.73 -19.22 -3.59
N GLY A 336 -3.12 -18.21 -2.96
CA GLY A 336 -3.73 -16.90 -2.72
C GLY A 336 -3.88 -16.00 -3.96
N VAL A 337 -4.83 -15.07 -3.91
CA VAL A 337 -5.11 -14.12 -5.01
C VAL A 337 -4.36 -12.81 -4.80
N LEU A 338 -3.44 -12.46 -5.71
CA LEU A 338 -2.73 -11.19 -5.68
C LEU A 338 -3.68 -10.01 -5.97
N LEU A 339 -3.87 -9.12 -4.99
CA LEU A 339 -4.71 -7.92 -5.10
C LEU A 339 -3.94 -6.72 -5.67
N SER A 340 -2.70 -6.52 -5.22
CA SER A 340 -1.88 -5.35 -5.53
C SER A 340 -0.39 -5.68 -5.43
N ARG A 341 0.39 -5.17 -6.40
CA ARG A 341 1.86 -5.27 -6.45
C ARG A 341 2.45 -3.86 -6.51
N ASN A 342 3.09 -3.43 -5.44
CA ASN A 342 3.83 -2.17 -5.35
C ASN A 342 5.33 -2.45 -5.19
N LYS A 343 6.17 -1.42 -5.27
CA LYS A 343 7.62 -1.57 -5.02
C LYS A 343 7.96 -1.86 -3.55
N ASP A 344 7.14 -1.36 -2.62
CA ASP A 344 7.31 -1.55 -1.18
C ASP A 344 6.41 -2.66 -0.57
N PHE A 345 5.38 -3.13 -1.28
CA PHE A 345 4.37 -4.05 -0.73
C PHE A 345 3.76 -5.00 -1.77
N LEU A 346 3.57 -6.26 -1.38
CA LEU A 346 2.67 -7.21 -2.02
C LEU A 346 1.42 -7.41 -1.15
N VAL A 347 0.24 -7.49 -1.76
CA VAL A 347 -1.03 -7.70 -1.05
C VAL A 347 -1.74 -8.93 -1.63
N PHE A 348 -2.01 -9.92 -0.79
CA PHE A 348 -2.74 -11.13 -1.14
C PHE A 348 -4.08 -11.21 -0.39
N TYR A 349 -5.09 -11.70 -1.08
CA TYR A 349 -6.36 -12.15 -0.53
C TYR A 349 -6.35 -13.67 -0.41
N ARG A 350 -6.89 -14.22 0.69
CA ARG A 350 -6.86 -15.67 0.95
C ARG A 350 -7.59 -16.52 -0.11
N GLY A 351 -8.56 -15.94 -0.81
CA GLY A 351 -9.42 -16.62 -1.78
C GLY A 351 -10.78 -17.03 -1.19
N LYS A 352 -11.81 -17.15 -2.04
CA LYS A 352 -13.15 -17.66 -1.65
C LYS A 352 -13.19 -19.19 -1.43
N ASN A 353 -12.06 -19.85 -1.70
CA ASN A 353 -11.83 -21.29 -1.62
C ASN A 353 -10.92 -21.69 -0.45
N PHE A 354 -10.62 -20.77 0.47
CA PHE A 354 -9.83 -21.07 1.66
C PHE A 354 -10.74 -21.55 2.80
N LEU A 355 -10.33 -22.61 3.48
CA LEU A 355 -11.06 -23.27 4.57
C LEU A 355 -10.17 -23.33 5.83
N SER A 356 -10.77 -23.55 6.99
CA SER A 356 -10.01 -23.83 8.24
C SER A 356 -9.31 -25.20 8.17
N SER A 357 -8.36 -25.48 9.08
CA SER A 357 -7.74 -26.81 9.18
C SER A 357 -8.79 -27.86 9.56
N ASP A 358 -9.56 -27.62 10.61
CA ASP A 358 -10.67 -28.45 11.07
C ASP A 358 -11.70 -28.77 9.96
N VAL A 359 -12.06 -27.79 9.13
CA VAL A 359 -12.97 -27.98 7.98
C VAL A 359 -12.29 -28.73 6.83
N THR A 360 -10.99 -28.53 6.63
CA THR A 360 -10.18 -29.25 5.65
C THR A 360 -10.06 -30.73 6.01
N GLU A 361 -9.76 -31.03 7.28
CA GLU A 361 -9.60 -32.38 7.81
C GLU A 361 -10.92 -33.15 7.71
N ALA A 362 -12.04 -32.57 8.18
CA ALA A 362 -13.36 -33.18 8.05
C ALA A 362 -13.81 -33.43 6.60
N LEU A 363 -13.41 -32.57 5.65
CA LEU A 363 -13.68 -32.79 4.22
C LEU A 363 -12.79 -33.87 3.60
N LEU A 364 -11.50 -33.93 3.98
CA LEU A 364 -10.57 -34.97 3.52
C LEU A 364 -10.94 -36.35 4.09
N GLU A 365 -11.40 -36.41 5.35
CA GLU A 365 -11.97 -37.63 5.93
C GLU A 365 -13.24 -38.05 5.20
N ARG A 366 -14.17 -37.13 4.95
CA ARG A 366 -15.38 -37.42 4.17
C ARG A 366 -15.07 -37.86 2.73
N GLU A 367 -14.04 -37.31 2.10
CA GLU A 367 -13.57 -37.74 0.76
C GLU A 367 -12.96 -39.15 0.80
N ARG A 368 -12.19 -39.49 1.85
CA ARG A 368 -11.67 -40.85 2.05
C ARG A 368 -12.79 -41.86 2.30
N LEU A 369 -13.75 -41.54 3.16
CA LEU A 369 -14.91 -42.39 3.43
C LEU A 369 -15.79 -42.58 2.20
N ALA A 370 -16.03 -41.53 1.40
CA ALA A 370 -16.77 -41.64 0.16
C ALA A 370 -16.07 -42.57 -0.85
N LYS A 371 -14.74 -42.49 -0.97
CA LYS A 371 -13.96 -43.41 -1.82
C LYS A 371 -13.99 -44.85 -1.29
N ALA A 372 -13.81 -45.05 0.02
CA ALA A 372 -13.88 -46.38 0.62
C ALA A 372 -15.24 -47.06 0.37
N LEU A 373 -16.35 -46.33 0.55
CA LEU A 373 -17.70 -46.83 0.24
C LEU A 373 -17.89 -47.12 -1.25
N GLN A 374 -17.31 -46.30 -2.13
CA GLN A 374 -17.34 -46.51 -3.58
C GLN A 374 -16.50 -47.74 -4.00
N ASP A 375 -15.33 -47.95 -3.39
CA ASP A 375 -14.49 -49.14 -3.58
C ASP A 375 -15.15 -50.42 -3.02
N GLU A 376 -15.90 -50.31 -1.92
CA GLU A 376 -16.72 -51.40 -1.36
C GLU A 376 -17.93 -51.74 -2.26
N GLU A 377 -18.61 -50.73 -2.80
CA GLU A 377 -19.69 -50.91 -3.78
C GLU A 377 -19.16 -51.61 -5.04
N GLU A 378 -18.05 -51.15 -5.61
CA GLU A 378 -17.42 -51.80 -6.76
C GLU A 378 -17.01 -53.24 -6.48
N GLN A 379 -16.42 -53.52 -5.30
CA GLN A 379 -16.14 -54.90 -4.91
C GLN A 379 -17.41 -55.73 -4.78
N ALA A 380 -18.51 -55.18 -4.27
CA ALA A 380 -19.79 -55.87 -4.23
C ALA A 380 -20.35 -56.13 -5.64
N ARG A 381 -20.26 -55.16 -6.57
CA ARG A 381 -20.62 -55.33 -7.99
C ARG A 381 -19.79 -56.42 -8.65
N LEU A 382 -18.47 -56.42 -8.47
CA LEU A 382 -17.56 -57.44 -9.02
C LEU A 382 -17.85 -58.84 -8.47
N ARG A 383 -18.08 -58.98 -7.15
CA ARG A 383 -18.50 -60.26 -6.54
C ARG A 383 -19.83 -60.75 -7.09
N ALA A 384 -20.82 -59.86 -7.27
CA ALA A 384 -22.12 -60.19 -7.84
C ALA A 384 -22.01 -60.61 -9.32
N SER A 385 -21.30 -59.86 -10.16
CA SER A 385 -21.06 -60.21 -11.57
C SER A 385 -20.38 -61.58 -11.70
N THR A 386 -19.41 -61.89 -10.84
CA THR A 386 -18.73 -63.20 -10.82
C THR A 386 -19.72 -64.35 -10.55
N LEU A 387 -20.69 -64.15 -9.64
CA LEU A 387 -21.73 -65.12 -9.28
C LEU A 387 -22.84 -65.27 -10.34
N VAL A 388 -23.01 -64.29 -11.24
CA VAL A 388 -24.07 -64.25 -12.26
C VAL A 388 -23.64 -64.85 -13.61
N THR A 389 -22.36 -65.20 -13.77
CA THR A 389 -21.79 -65.79 -15.00
C THR A 389 -22.56 -67.04 -15.46
N PRO A 390 -23.25 -67.04 -16.62
CA PRO A 390 -24.01 -68.20 -17.08
C PRO A 390 -23.09 -69.32 -17.61
N THR A 391 -23.42 -70.58 -17.33
CA THR A 391 -22.66 -71.74 -17.80
C THR A 391 -22.97 -72.08 -19.27
N VAL A 392 -22.58 -71.20 -20.20
CA VAL A 392 -22.62 -71.44 -21.66
C VAL A 392 -21.29 -71.04 -22.29
N GLY A 393 -20.87 -71.76 -23.33
CA GLY A 393 -19.52 -71.74 -23.86
C GLY A 393 -19.06 -70.45 -24.56
N ILE A 394 -17.75 -70.23 -24.46
CA ILE A 394 -16.87 -69.30 -25.20
C ILE A 394 -17.38 -68.98 -26.61
N THR A 395 -17.47 -67.68 -26.97
CA THR A 395 -16.56 -66.98 -27.93
C THR A 395 -16.87 -65.47 -27.93
N GLU A 396 -15.96 -64.67 -28.48
CA GLU A 396 -16.06 -63.23 -28.75
C GLU A 396 -15.93 -62.25 -27.57
N GLN A 397 -15.61 -61.01 -27.93
CA GLN A 397 -15.07 -59.98 -27.04
C GLN A 397 -16.17 -59.35 -26.20
N VAL A 398 -16.34 -59.82 -24.96
CA VAL A 398 -17.11 -59.09 -23.94
C VAL A 398 -16.36 -57.80 -23.61
N GLY A 399 -16.74 -56.71 -24.29
CA GLY A 399 -16.28 -55.37 -23.97
C GLY A 399 -16.85 -54.92 -22.62
N GLY A 400 -16.10 -55.18 -21.55
CA GLY A 400 -16.38 -54.62 -20.22
C GLY A 400 -16.45 -53.10 -20.31
N ALA A 401 -17.65 -52.56 -20.09
CA ALA A 401 -17.95 -51.14 -20.22
C ALA A 401 -19.04 -50.72 -19.22
N GLY A 402 -18.64 -50.53 -17.96
CA GLY A 402 -19.52 -50.10 -16.86
C GLY A 402 -18.92 -50.21 -15.45
N THR A 403 -17.71 -50.75 -15.31
CA THR A 403 -16.97 -50.84 -14.05
C THR A 403 -16.32 -49.49 -13.72
N LEU A 404 -16.26 -49.07 -12.45
CA LEU A 404 -15.54 -47.85 -12.07
C LEU A 404 -14.08 -47.92 -12.49
N TRP A 405 -13.45 -49.08 -12.29
CA TRP A 405 -12.09 -49.36 -12.73
C TRP A 405 -11.91 -49.09 -14.23
N GLU A 406 -12.85 -49.52 -15.08
CA GLU A 406 -12.80 -49.27 -16.53
C GLU A 406 -12.98 -47.78 -16.83
N THR A 407 -13.84 -47.05 -16.11
CA THR A 407 -13.96 -45.59 -16.29
C THR A 407 -12.72 -44.84 -15.81
N LEU A 408 -12.07 -45.29 -14.73
CA LEU A 408 -10.82 -44.74 -14.23
C LEU A 408 -9.65 -45.07 -15.17
N GLU A 409 -9.63 -46.26 -15.78
CA GLU A 409 -8.62 -46.62 -16.77
C GLU A 409 -8.88 -45.94 -18.12
N ALA A 410 -10.14 -45.75 -18.50
CA ALA A 410 -10.51 -44.93 -19.64
C ALA A 410 -10.13 -43.45 -19.41
N ASP A 411 -10.28 -42.90 -18.21
CA ASP A 411 -9.74 -41.57 -17.88
C ASP A 411 -8.21 -41.56 -17.75
N ALA A 412 -7.55 -42.68 -17.44
CA ALA A 412 -6.09 -42.78 -17.48
C ALA A 412 -5.54 -42.84 -18.91
N ARG A 413 -6.25 -43.52 -19.83
CA ARG A 413 -5.88 -43.74 -21.24
C ARG A 413 -6.34 -42.62 -22.17
N TRP A 414 -7.53 -42.08 -21.95
CA TRP A 414 -8.22 -41.08 -22.81
C TRP A 414 -8.56 -39.77 -22.10
N GLY A 415 -8.61 -39.75 -20.76
CA GLY A 415 -8.82 -38.54 -19.96
C GLY A 415 -7.66 -37.57 -20.18
N LYS A 416 -7.93 -36.52 -20.95
CA LYS A 416 -6.93 -35.81 -21.76
C LYS A 416 -5.80 -35.17 -20.96
N ARG A 417 -4.71 -35.92 -20.77
CA ARG A 417 -3.37 -35.34 -20.86
C ARG A 417 -3.20 -34.84 -22.31
N LEU A 418 -3.50 -33.56 -22.52
CA LEU A 418 -3.12 -32.86 -23.76
C LEU A 418 -1.66 -33.20 -24.06
N ASP A 419 -1.38 -33.75 -25.23
CA ASP A 419 0.00 -34.03 -25.64
C ASP A 419 0.84 -32.74 -25.58
N ASP A 420 2.13 -32.83 -25.26
CA ASP A 420 2.99 -31.66 -25.17
C ASP A 420 3.08 -30.91 -26.51
N HIS A 421 2.92 -31.60 -27.66
CA HIS A 421 2.71 -30.95 -28.94
C HIS A 421 1.43 -30.09 -28.96
N ASP A 422 0.29 -30.63 -28.51
CA ASP A 422 -0.98 -29.88 -28.49
C ASP A 422 -1.01 -28.77 -27.44
N LYS A 423 -0.35 -28.96 -26.27
CA LYS A 423 -0.07 -27.86 -25.33
C LYS A 423 0.72 -26.75 -26.02
N GLN A 424 1.79 -27.09 -26.73
CA GLN A 424 2.64 -26.11 -27.42
C GLN A 424 1.91 -25.44 -28.60
N LYS A 425 1.03 -26.16 -29.30
CA LYS A 425 0.16 -25.67 -30.38
C LYS A 425 -0.91 -24.72 -29.85
N MET A 426 -1.50 -25.01 -28.68
CA MET A 426 -2.40 -24.10 -27.98
C MET A 426 -1.67 -22.85 -27.48
N LEU A 427 -0.46 -23.00 -26.92
CA LEU A 427 0.39 -21.88 -26.49
C LEU A 427 0.77 -20.98 -27.67
N LYS A 428 1.17 -21.55 -28.81
CA LYS A 428 1.45 -20.81 -30.07
C LYS A 428 0.20 -20.07 -30.58
N LYS A 429 -0.98 -20.70 -30.58
CA LYS A 429 -2.25 -20.01 -30.92
C LYS A 429 -2.55 -18.84 -29.97
N ALA A 430 -2.35 -19.03 -28.67
CA ALA A 430 -2.52 -17.98 -27.67
C ALA A 430 -1.47 -16.85 -27.81
N GLU A 431 -0.24 -17.17 -28.19
CA GLU A 431 0.84 -16.22 -28.50
C GLU A 431 0.47 -15.31 -29.68
N VAL A 432 0.01 -15.90 -30.79
CA VAL A 432 -0.46 -15.17 -31.97
C VAL A 432 -1.65 -14.28 -31.61
N ALA A 433 -2.60 -14.78 -30.81
CA ALA A 433 -3.73 -13.98 -30.32
C ALA A 433 -3.29 -12.82 -29.38
N ARG A 434 -2.23 -12.98 -28.58
CA ARG A 434 -1.62 -11.88 -27.81
C ARG A 434 -1.01 -10.83 -28.73
N HIS A 435 -0.22 -11.24 -29.73
CA HIS A 435 0.44 -10.34 -30.67
C HIS A 435 -0.58 -9.57 -31.51
N ALA A 436 -1.59 -10.22 -32.08
CA ALA A 436 -2.67 -9.56 -32.83
C ALA A 436 -3.41 -8.52 -31.98
N ASN A 437 -3.65 -8.79 -30.69
CA ASN A 437 -4.25 -7.81 -29.78
C ASN A 437 -3.31 -6.66 -29.42
N LEU A 438 -1.99 -6.87 -29.41
CA LEU A 438 -1.01 -5.81 -29.21
C LEU A 438 -0.91 -4.91 -30.46
N VAL A 439 -0.81 -5.49 -31.66
CA VAL A 439 -0.82 -4.76 -32.94
C VAL A 439 -2.08 -3.91 -33.05
N ARG A 440 -3.27 -4.50 -32.84
CA ARG A 440 -4.56 -3.78 -32.82
C ARG A 440 -4.65 -2.66 -31.77
N LYS A 441 -3.85 -2.71 -30.71
CA LYS A 441 -3.75 -1.65 -29.69
C LYS A 441 -2.75 -0.56 -30.08
N LEU A 442 -1.73 -0.88 -30.88
CA LEU A 442 -0.80 0.08 -31.47
C LEU A 442 -1.45 0.84 -32.63
N GLU A 443 -2.13 0.15 -33.55
CA GLU A 443 -2.94 0.74 -34.63
C GLU A 443 -3.91 1.81 -34.08
N ARG A 444 -4.69 1.47 -33.04
CA ARG A 444 -5.60 2.41 -32.37
C ARG A 444 -4.91 3.60 -31.75
N ARG A 445 -3.64 3.48 -31.34
CA ARG A 445 -2.84 4.59 -30.80
C ARG A 445 -2.26 5.46 -31.90
N LEU A 446 -1.81 4.84 -32.99
CA LEU A 446 -1.33 5.49 -34.21
C LEU A 446 -2.45 6.33 -34.85
N ALA A 447 -3.63 5.74 -35.08
CA ALA A 447 -4.81 6.47 -35.55
C ALA A 447 -5.28 7.60 -34.62
N LEU A 448 -5.02 7.52 -33.32
CA LEU A 448 -5.27 8.60 -32.36
C LEU A 448 -4.16 9.66 -32.33
N ALA A 449 -2.94 9.33 -32.76
CA ALA A 449 -1.83 10.27 -32.94
C ALA A 449 -1.97 11.04 -34.26
N GLU A 450 -2.26 10.36 -35.37
CA GLU A 450 -2.54 10.97 -36.68
C GLU A 450 -3.70 11.98 -36.59
N ARG A 451 -4.80 11.62 -35.92
CA ARG A 451 -5.93 12.53 -35.65
C ARG A 451 -5.59 13.73 -34.75
N LYS A 452 -4.45 13.72 -34.06
CA LYS A 452 -3.91 14.89 -33.35
C LYS A 452 -2.93 15.68 -34.22
N LEU A 453 -2.12 14.99 -35.02
CA LEU A 453 -1.19 15.56 -35.98
C LEU A 453 -1.94 16.43 -37.00
N MET A 454 -2.94 15.85 -37.68
CA MET A 454 -3.88 16.55 -38.58
C MET A 454 -4.57 17.75 -37.92
N LYS A 455 -4.82 17.72 -36.61
CA LYS A 455 -5.42 18.85 -35.88
C LYS A 455 -4.41 19.93 -35.52
N ALA A 456 -3.14 19.58 -35.33
CA ALA A 456 -2.05 20.53 -35.13
C ALA A 456 -1.67 21.21 -36.45
N GLU A 457 -1.58 20.46 -37.55
CA GLU A 457 -1.35 21.01 -38.91
C GLU A 457 -2.46 22.01 -39.29
N ASN A 458 -3.74 21.61 -39.17
CA ASN A 458 -4.88 22.51 -39.39
C ASN A 458 -4.97 23.72 -38.43
N ALA A 459 -4.17 23.74 -37.36
CA ALA A 459 -4.00 24.90 -36.48
C ALA A 459 -2.80 25.76 -36.91
N LEU A 460 -1.68 25.13 -37.29
CA LEU A 460 -0.49 25.80 -37.82
C LEU A 460 -0.80 26.54 -39.12
N SER A 461 -1.47 25.90 -40.10
CA SER A 461 -1.80 26.56 -41.38
C SER A 461 -2.68 27.80 -41.21
N LYS A 462 -3.52 27.87 -40.17
CA LYS A 462 -4.28 29.09 -39.83
C LYS A 462 -3.38 30.18 -39.26
N VAL A 463 -2.41 29.82 -38.42
CA VAL A 463 -1.42 30.78 -37.91
C VAL A 463 -0.52 31.28 -39.05
N GLU A 464 -0.11 30.40 -39.97
CA GLU A 464 0.63 30.77 -41.19
C GLU A 464 -0.18 31.69 -42.12
N GLU A 465 -1.50 31.50 -42.20
CA GLU A 465 -2.42 32.39 -42.92
C GLU A 465 -2.48 33.78 -42.27
N PHE A 466 -2.62 33.86 -40.93
CA PHE A 466 -2.56 35.13 -40.19
C PHE A 466 -1.18 35.80 -40.19
N LEU A 467 -0.09 35.05 -40.40
CA LEU A 467 1.28 35.57 -40.47
C LEU A 467 1.67 36.10 -41.87
N LYS A 468 0.87 35.85 -42.91
CA LYS A 468 1.05 36.51 -44.21
C LYS A 468 0.53 37.94 -44.11
N PRO A 469 1.40 38.97 -44.22
CA PRO A 469 0.93 40.35 -44.18
C PRO A 469 -0.02 40.60 -45.36
N ALA A 470 -1.23 41.08 -45.06
CA ALA A 470 -2.14 41.52 -46.12
C ALA A 470 -1.50 42.71 -46.85
N ASN A 471 -1.35 42.60 -48.18
CA ASN A 471 -0.79 43.66 -49.03
C ASN A 471 -1.72 44.89 -49.05
N ARG A 472 -1.60 45.73 -48.02
CA ARG A 472 -2.09 47.11 -48.01
C ARG A 472 -1.00 48.01 -48.61
N PRO A 473 -1.34 49.02 -49.42
CA PRO A 473 -0.39 50.06 -49.78
C PRO A 473 0.08 50.79 -48.50
N ALA A 474 1.32 51.30 -48.52
CA ALA A 474 1.89 52.00 -47.38
C ALA A 474 1.14 53.31 -47.10
N ASP A 475 0.96 53.62 -45.82
CA ASP A 475 0.21 54.79 -45.34
C ASP A 475 1.13 56.03 -45.38
N PRO A 476 0.80 57.12 -46.10
CA PRO A 476 1.73 58.22 -46.36
C PRO A 476 2.10 59.06 -45.11
N GLU A 477 1.40 58.88 -43.99
CA GLU A 477 1.73 59.51 -42.70
C GLU A 477 2.68 58.65 -41.83
N SER A 478 3.10 57.48 -42.32
CA SER A 478 3.97 56.56 -41.56
C SER A 478 5.45 56.97 -41.66
N ILE A 479 5.96 57.59 -40.58
CA ILE A 479 7.37 58.07 -40.50
C ILE A 479 8.34 56.93 -40.84
N THR A 480 9.14 57.14 -41.89
CA THR A 480 10.12 56.21 -42.45
C THR A 480 11.30 55.97 -41.51
N ASP A 481 12.07 54.90 -41.72
CA ASP A 481 13.24 54.61 -40.87
C ASP A 481 14.39 55.59 -41.09
N GLU A 482 14.48 56.18 -42.29
CA GLU A 482 15.36 57.28 -42.67
C GLU A 482 15.04 58.54 -41.84
N GLU A 483 13.76 58.90 -41.72
CA GLU A 483 13.31 60.01 -40.88
C GLU A 483 13.53 59.70 -39.39
N ARG A 484 13.24 58.48 -38.94
CA ARG A 484 13.53 58.03 -37.56
C ARG A 484 15.03 58.05 -37.25
N PHE A 485 15.90 57.88 -38.23
CA PHE A 485 17.34 58.05 -38.09
C PHE A 485 17.72 59.53 -38.02
N MET A 486 17.16 60.38 -38.89
CA MET A 486 17.34 61.84 -38.89
C MET A 486 16.91 62.48 -37.57
N PHE A 487 15.74 62.15 -37.03
CA PHE A 487 15.29 62.67 -35.73
C PHE A 487 16.20 62.24 -34.56
N ARG A 488 16.74 61.01 -34.58
CA ARG A 488 17.74 60.56 -33.59
C ARG A 488 19.07 61.32 -33.74
N LYS A 489 19.53 61.56 -34.97
CA LYS A 489 20.69 62.43 -35.28
C LYS A 489 20.48 63.88 -34.83
N LEU A 490 19.25 64.40 -34.89
CA LEU A 490 18.90 65.75 -34.47
C LEU A 490 18.90 65.87 -32.94
N GLY A 491 18.22 64.95 -32.24
CA GLY A 491 18.16 64.94 -30.77
C GLY A 491 19.53 64.86 -30.10
N LEU A 492 20.45 64.07 -30.67
CA LEU A 492 21.85 63.99 -30.21
C LEU A 492 22.68 65.28 -30.42
N ARG A 493 22.18 66.25 -31.20
CA ARG A 493 22.83 67.55 -31.43
C ARG A 493 22.20 68.70 -30.64
N MET A 494 21.06 68.47 -29.99
CA MET A 494 20.42 69.46 -29.13
C MET A 494 21.13 69.52 -27.77
N LYS A 495 21.52 70.73 -27.33
CA LYS A 495 21.99 70.90 -25.94
C LYS A 495 20.82 70.61 -24.99
N ALA A 496 21.08 69.94 -23.87
CA ALA A 496 20.07 69.63 -22.88
C ALA A 496 19.60 70.88 -22.11
N PHE A 497 18.56 71.55 -22.60
CA PHE A 497 17.82 72.58 -21.85
C PHE A 497 16.58 71.95 -21.22
N LEU A 498 16.62 71.72 -19.90
CA LEU A 498 15.52 71.09 -19.16
C LEU A 498 14.51 72.16 -18.74
N LEU A 499 13.61 72.52 -19.65
CA LEU A 499 12.55 73.51 -19.45
C LEU A 499 11.48 73.00 -18.46
N LEU A 500 11.73 73.20 -17.16
CA LEU A 500 10.76 72.96 -16.09
C LEU A 500 9.68 74.07 -16.04
N GLY A 501 8.91 74.16 -17.14
CA GLY A 501 7.69 74.96 -17.20
C GLY A 501 6.58 74.33 -16.36
N LYS A 502 5.81 75.15 -15.63
CA LYS A 502 4.65 74.69 -14.86
C LYS A 502 3.55 74.18 -15.80
N ILE A 503 2.87 73.12 -15.37
CA ILE A 503 1.76 72.50 -16.11
C ILE A 503 0.61 73.51 -16.26
N LEU A 504 0.27 73.83 -17.51
CA LEU A 504 -1.00 74.40 -17.93
C LEU A 504 -1.41 73.76 -19.25
N SER A 505 -2.56 73.07 -19.25
CA SER A 505 -3.36 72.59 -20.39
C SER A 505 -2.66 71.98 -21.63
N THR A 506 -3.05 70.73 -21.93
CA THR A 506 -3.19 70.17 -23.29
C THR A 506 -1.97 70.20 -24.24
N CYS A 507 -1.10 69.19 -24.13
CA CYS A 507 -0.43 68.61 -25.31
C CYS A 507 -0.09 67.13 -25.09
N GLN A 508 -0.44 66.27 -26.05
CA GLN A 508 -0.49 64.79 -25.86
C GLN A 508 0.80 64.07 -26.27
N ILE A 509 1.96 64.74 -26.19
CA ILE A 509 3.22 64.32 -26.81
C ILE A 509 4.28 63.80 -25.80
N CYS A 510 4.16 64.13 -24.51
CA CYS A 510 5.23 63.90 -23.53
C CYS A 510 5.30 62.49 -22.91
N HIS A 511 4.53 61.50 -23.39
CA HIS A 511 4.40 60.19 -22.73
C HIS A 511 5.29 59.07 -23.31
N ALA A 512 6.22 59.40 -24.22
CA ALA A 512 7.01 58.44 -25.01
C ALA A 512 8.50 58.32 -24.60
N LEU A 513 8.91 58.88 -23.45
CA LEU A 513 10.30 58.79 -22.94
C LEU A 513 10.36 58.28 -21.50
N SER A 514 10.00 57.01 -21.31
CA SER A 514 10.25 56.29 -20.06
C SER A 514 10.47 54.79 -20.31
N PHE A 515 11.65 54.43 -20.86
CA PHE A 515 12.11 53.05 -20.93
C PHE A 515 13.63 52.95 -20.80
N ARG A 516 14.07 52.27 -19.73
CA ARG A 516 15.37 51.60 -19.51
C ARG A 516 16.66 52.35 -19.89
N VAL A 517 17.36 52.78 -18.83
CA VAL A 517 18.71 52.25 -18.57
C VAL A 517 18.54 50.92 -17.83
#